data_AF-A0A0G1REI4-F1
#
_entry.id   AF-A0A0G1REI4-F1
#
_cell.length_a   1.000
_cell.length_b   1.000
_cell.length_c   1.000
_cell.angle_alpha   90.00
_cell.angle_beta   90.00
_cell.angle_gamma   90.00
#
_symmetry.space_group_name_H-M   'P 1'
#
loop_
_entity.id
_entity.type
_entity.pdbx_description
1 polymer ?
#
loop_
_entity_poly.entity_id
_entity_poly.type
_entity_poly.pdbx_seq_one_letter_code
_entity_poly.pdbx_strand_id
1 'polypeptide(L)'
;MARSTLTISLLVVGLTFFGLLMVGSSSVVDAARDFGDKWYYLKLQTGWAVIGLAGFFLISRLSYQKLEKLSVTLLLATLLLLVLVLIPGLGSKLLGARRWLNLGFFSFQPAELAKLTLAIYFSSLLKKTTRFWPFIAVLGLSSLLIMLEPDLGTTLILTGSSLITYFGSGSQLRYLSLMIPIFIITVAALVLFSPYRLDRLKTYFDYSRDPLGSSYHIRQVLLSLGSGGVFGVGLGQSKQKYEFLPEATTDSIFAVIGEEFSLPGSLSKPWSISAPWWPSSPSPASPCPSSPTAALPWSWSFWLPASWSTSPGSHETNRST
;
A
#
# COMPACT_ATOMS: atom_id res chain seq x y z
N MET A 1 -6.32 -26.17 -1.17
CA MET A 1 -5.42 -25.23 -0.46
C MET A 1 -4.04 -25.12 -1.11
N ALA A 2 -3.31 -26.21 -1.42
CA ALA A 2 -1.97 -26.10 -2.01
C ALA A 2 -1.91 -25.36 -3.37
N ARG A 3 -2.89 -25.58 -4.27
CA ARG A 3 -2.94 -24.90 -5.58
C ARG A 3 -3.10 -23.39 -5.45
N SER A 4 -4.01 -22.90 -4.59
CA SER A 4 -4.23 -21.46 -4.40
C SER A 4 -3.02 -20.75 -3.77
N THR A 5 -2.35 -21.41 -2.82
CA THR A 5 -1.11 -20.86 -2.22
C THR A 5 0.02 -20.77 -3.23
N LEU A 6 0.15 -21.76 -4.12
CA LEU A 6 1.14 -21.74 -5.19
C LEU A 6 0.85 -20.63 -6.20
N THR A 7 -0.41 -20.44 -6.61
CA THR A 7 -0.80 -19.36 -7.52
C THR A 7 -0.45 -17.99 -6.95
N ILE A 8 -0.81 -17.71 -5.68
CA ILE A 8 -0.49 -16.43 -5.03
C ILE A 8 1.01 -16.22 -4.94
N SER A 9 1.77 -17.28 -4.60
CA SER A 9 3.23 -17.19 -4.50
C SER A 9 3.88 -16.88 -5.85
N LEU A 10 3.41 -17.53 -6.94
CA LEU A 10 3.89 -17.24 -8.30
C LEU A 10 3.58 -15.81 -8.72
N LEU A 11 2.38 -15.29 -8.40
CA LEU A 11 2.02 -13.90 -8.68
C LEU A 11 2.93 -12.91 -7.95
N VAL A 12 3.22 -13.16 -6.66
CA VAL A 12 4.12 -12.31 -5.86
C VAL A 12 5.53 -12.30 -6.44
N VAL A 13 6.07 -13.47 -6.81
CA VAL A 13 7.39 -13.57 -7.44
C VAL A 13 7.41 -12.87 -8.80
N GLY A 14 6.37 -13.07 -9.62
CA GLY A 14 6.23 -12.42 -10.92
C GLY A 14 6.18 -10.89 -10.81
N LEU A 15 5.40 -10.37 -9.87
CA LEU A 15 5.29 -8.92 -9.63
C LEU A 15 6.60 -8.33 -9.10
N THR A 16 7.32 -9.08 -8.25
CA THR A 16 8.64 -8.68 -7.75
C THR A 16 9.67 -8.60 -8.89
N PHE A 17 9.67 -9.59 -9.78
CA PHE A 17 10.56 -9.58 -10.95
C PHE A 17 10.22 -8.44 -11.91
N PHE A 18 8.93 -8.19 -12.16
CA PHE A 18 8.49 -7.05 -12.94
C PHE A 18 8.94 -5.72 -12.31
N GLY A 19 8.79 -5.56 -10.99
CA GLY A 19 9.28 -4.40 -10.26
C GLY A 19 10.80 -4.20 -10.38
N LEU A 20 11.59 -5.28 -10.30
CA LEU A 20 13.04 -5.22 -10.51
C LEU A 20 13.42 -4.76 -11.91
N LEU A 21 12.73 -5.26 -12.94
CA LEU A 21 12.93 -4.82 -14.33
C LEU A 21 12.62 -3.31 -14.46
N MET A 22 11.54 -2.84 -13.84
CA MET A 22 11.16 -1.43 -13.91
C MET A 22 12.13 -0.51 -13.18
N VAL A 23 12.56 -0.87 -11.98
CA VAL A 23 13.60 -0.12 -11.26
C VAL A 23 14.89 -0.10 -12.08
N GLY A 24 15.27 -1.23 -12.67
CA GLY A 24 16.43 -1.31 -13.56
C GLY A 24 16.32 -0.38 -14.78
N SER A 25 15.12 -0.21 -15.36
CA SER A 25 14.89 0.65 -16.52
C SER A 25 14.81 2.15 -16.16
N SER A 26 14.16 2.48 -15.06
CA SER A 26 13.92 3.87 -14.66
C SER A 26 15.13 4.52 -13.98
N SER A 27 15.94 3.73 -13.26
CA SER A 27 17.04 4.24 -12.44
C SER A 27 18.38 4.43 -13.15
N VAL A 28 18.51 4.03 -14.42
CA VAL A 28 19.79 4.05 -15.16
C VAL A 28 20.45 5.43 -15.17
N VAL A 29 19.64 6.48 -15.35
CA VAL A 29 20.12 7.87 -15.48
C VAL A 29 20.60 8.38 -14.12
N ASP A 30 19.76 8.25 -13.09
CA ASP A 30 20.07 8.68 -11.74
C ASP A 30 21.28 7.90 -11.16
N ALA A 31 21.32 6.58 -11.37
CA ALA A 31 22.42 5.73 -10.92
C ALA A 31 23.76 6.11 -11.57
N ALA A 32 23.74 6.41 -12.87
CA ALA A 32 24.94 6.83 -13.60
C ALA A 32 25.45 8.19 -13.12
N ARG A 33 24.55 9.13 -12.81
CA ARG A 33 24.91 10.46 -12.33
C ARG A 33 25.44 10.44 -10.90
N ASP A 34 24.75 9.74 -10.00
CA ASP A 34 25.03 9.82 -8.57
C ASP A 34 26.15 8.86 -8.13
N PHE A 35 26.26 7.69 -8.77
CA PHE A 35 27.20 6.62 -8.37
C PHE A 35 28.20 6.21 -9.45
N GLY A 36 28.06 6.70 -10.70
CA GLY A 36 28.89 6.27 -11.83
C GLY A 36 28.63 4.84 -12.31
N ASP A 37 27.73 4.09 -11.65
CA ASP A 37 27.33 2.74 -12.02
C ASP A 37 25.83 2.70 -12.35
N LYS A 38 25.53 2.53 -13.64
CA LYS A 38 24.17 2.42 -14.20
C LYS A 38 23.30 1.37 -13.52
N TRP A 39 23.91 0.33 -12.95
CA TRP A 39 23.21 -0.81 -12.37
C TRP A 39 23.18 -0.80 -10.84
N TYR A 40 23.64 0.29 -10.21
CA TYR A 40 23.75 0.38 -8.75
C TYR A 40 22.41 0.08 -8.05
N TYR A 41 21.34 0.81 -8.40
CA TYR A 41 20.02 0.60 -7.79
C TYR A 41 19.43 -0.76 -8.11
N LEU A 42 19.69 -1.32 -9.29
CA LEU A 42 19.26 -2.68 -9.63
C LEU A 42 19.94 -3.73 -8.74
N LYS A 43 21.26 -3.63 -8.52
CA LYS A 43 22.01 -4.54 -7.63
C LYS A 43 21.49 -4.44 -6.20
N LEU A 44 21.27 -3.22 -5.71
CA LEU A 44 20.74 -2.97 -4.38
C LEU A 44 19.33 -3.57 -4.21
N GLN A 45 18.41 -3.28 -5.14
CA GLN A 45 17.04 -3.79 -5.09
C GLN A 45 16.99 -5.32 -5.24
N THR A 46 17.89 -5.91 -6.02
CA THR A 46 18.03 -7.37 -6.13
C THR A 46 18.44 -7.98 -4.80
N GLY A 47 19.38 -7.37 -4.07
CA GLY A 47 19.76 -7.79 -2.72
C GLY A 47 18.57 -7.75 -1.75
N TRP A 48 17.80 -6.65 -1.76
CA TRP A 48 16.59 -6.53 -0.94
C TRP A 48 15.51 -7.53 -1.31
N ALA A 49 15.32 -7.81 -2.60
CA ALA A 49 14.37 -8.82 -3.08
C ALA A 49 14.76 -10.23 -2.59
N VAL A 50 16.05 -10.59 -2.61
CA VAL A 50 16.54 -11.87 -2.08
C VAL A 50 16.29 -11.98 -0.58
N ILE A 51 16.61 -10.93 0.20
CA ILE A 51 16.36 -10.89 1.64
C ILE A 51 14.84 -11.00 1.93
N GLY A 52 14.01 -10.29 1.17
CA GLY A 52 12.56 -10.33 1.29
C GLY A 52 11.97 -11.70 0.96
N LEU A 53 12.44 -12.35 -0.11
CA LEU A 53 12.02 -13.71 -0.48
C LEU A 53 12.48 -14.76 0.56
N ALA A 54 13.68 -14.62 1.11
CA ALA A 54 14.15 -15.45 2.21
C ALA A 54 13.25 -15.27 3.45
N GLY A 55 12.94 -14.02 3.82
CA GLY A 55 12.02 -13.68 4.90
C GLY A 55 10.61 -14.26 4.69
N PHE A 56 10.07 -14.13 3.47
CA PHE A 56 8.80 -14.74 3.07
C PHE A 56 8.83 -16.26 3.27
N PHE A 57 9.86 -16.95 2.79
CA PHE A 57 9.97 -18.39 2.94
C PHE A 57 10.06 -18.81 4.41
N LEU A 58 10.86 -18.12 5.22
CA LEU A 58 10.98 -18.40 6.66
C LEU A 58 9.66 -18.19 7.41
N ILE A 59 8.98 -17.07 7.17
CA ILE A 59 7.70 -16.75 7.83
C ILE A 59 6.58 -17.68 7.34
N SER A 60 6.60 -18.11 6.08
CA SER A 60 5.62 -19.07 5.53
C SER A 60 5.62 -20.42 6.26
N ARG A 61 6.73 -20.77 6.92
CA ARG A 61 6.87 -22.00 7.72
C ARG A 61 6.34 -21.84 9.15
N LEU A 62 6.10 -20.61 9.60
CA LEU A 62 5.55 -20.35 10.93
C LEU A 62 4.04 -20.58 10.94
N SER A 63 3.56 -21.32 11.94
CA SER A 63 2.12 -21.48 12.11
C SER A 63 1.48 -20.17 12.57
N TYR A 64 0.32 -19.84 11.98
CA TYR A 64 -0.43 -18.63 12.34
C TYR A 64 -0.77 -18.57 13.84
N GLN A 65 -0.92 -19.72 14.49
CA GLN A 65 -1.18 -19.81 15.93
C GLN A 65 -0.01 -19.29 16.79
N LYS A 66 1.24 -19.46 16.34
CA LYS A 66 2.41 -18.89 17.03
C LYS A 66 2.43 -17.37 16.87
N LEU A 67 2.13 -16.87 15.67
CA LEU A 67 2.02 -15.44 15.41
C LEU A 67 0.90 -14.79 16.24
N GLU A 68 -0.23 -15.47 16.39
CA GLU A 68 -1.33 -15.01 17.25
C GLU A 68 -0.89 -14.89 18.72
N LYS A 69 -0.15 -15.87 19.25
CA LYS A 69 0.37 -15.84 20.64
C LYS A 69 1.41 -14.73 20.84
N LEU A 70 2.21 -14.43 19.82
CA LEU A 70 3.23 -13.37 19.84
C LEU A 70 2.65 -11.98 19.56
N SER A 71 1.36 -11.86 19.23
CA SER A 71 0.74 -10.61 18.78
C SER A 71 0.95 -9.43 19.74
N VAL A 72 0.81 -9.65 21.06
CA VAL A 72 1.02 -8.62 22.09
C VAL A 72 2.50 -8.22 22.15
N THR A 73 3.41 -9.19 22.15
CA THR A 73 4.86 -8.93 22.16
C THR A 73 5.30 -8.16 20.91
N LEU A 74 4.80 -8.55 19.74
CA LEU A 74 5.07 -7.87 18.47
C LEU A 74 4.52 -6.44 18.48
N LEU A 75 3.30 -6.23 18.97
CA LEU A 75 2.72 -4.89 19.11
C LEU A 75 3.57 -4.01 20.03
N LEU A 76 3.95 -4.50 21.21
CA LEU A 76 4.75 -3.73 22.16
C LEU A 76 6.13 -3.40 21.59
N ALA A 77 6.77 -4.34 20.90
CA ALA A 77 8.03 -4.10 20.21
C ALA A 77 7.90 -3.03 19.13
N THR A 78 6.82 -3.05 18.33
CA THR A 78 6.54 -2.02 17.33
C THR A 78 6.28 -0.65 17.96
N LEU A 79 5.46 -0.58 19.01
CA LEU A 79 5.19 0.69 19.70
C LEU A 79 6.48 1.28 20.27
N LEU A 80 7.35 0.45 20.83
CA LEU A 80 8.67 0.87 21.29
C LEU A 80 9.52 1.41 20.13
N LEU A 81 9.54 0.73 18.98
CA LEU A 81 10.27 1.19 17.79
C LEU A 81 9.74 2.52 17.24
N LEU A 82 8.42 2.74 17.23
CA LEU A 82 7.81 4.02 16.85
C LEU A 82 8.23 5.14 17.80
N VAL A 83 8.29 4.86 19.11
CA VAL A 83 8.81 5.83 20.08
C VAL A 83 10.30 6.11 19.85
N LEU A 84 11.10 5.08 19.55
CA LEU A 84 12.54 5.24 19.27
C LEU A 84 12.82 6.12 18.05
N VAL A 85 12.00 6.05 17.00
CA VAL A 85 12.15 6.92 15.80
C VAL A 85 12.02 8.40 16.12
N LEU A 86 11.17 8.75 17.09
CA LEU A 86 10.93 10.14 17.46
C LEU A 86 12.13 10.77 18.19
N ILE A 87 12.99 9.95 18.82
CA ILE A 87 14.13 10.42 19.60
C ILE A 87 15.20 11.03 18.68
N PRO A 88 15.58 12.31 18.88
CA PRO A 88 16.67 12.94 18.13
C PRO A 88 17.98 12.17 18.36
N GLY A 89 18.61 11.70 17.28
CA GLY A 89 19.88 10.95 17.33
C GLY A 89 19.76 9.51 16.83
N LEU A 90 18.59 8.89 16.99
CA LEU A 90 18.30 7.54 16.45
C LEU A 90 17.50 7.61 15.14
N GLY A 91 16.53 8.54 15.06
CA GLY A 91 15.76 8.79 13.85
C GLY A 91 16.50 9.70 12.87
N SER A 92 16.70 9.24 11.63
CA SER A 92 17.24 10.08 10.55
C SER A 92 16.15 11.00 9.99
N LYS A 93 16.46 12.30 9.88
CA LYS A 93 15.60 13.29 9.21
C LYS A 93 15.83 13.21 7.70
N LEU A 94 14.82 12.78 6.96
CA LEU A 94 14.78 12.84 5.50
C LEU A 94 13.55 13.66 5.09
N LEU A 95 13.73 14.63 4.18
CA LEU A 95 12.65 15.48 3.65
C LEU A 95 11.79 16.14 4.75
N GLY A 96 12.40 16.53 5.87
CA GLY A 96 11.71 17.17 7.00
C GLY A 96 10.97 16.23 7.95
N ALA A 97 10.98 14.91 7.72
CA ALA A 97 10.33 13.91 8.57
C ALA A 97 11.34 12.92 9.19
N ARG A 98 11.12 12.55 10.45
CA ARG A 98 11.87 11.47 11.13
C ARG A 98 11.03 10.19 11.05
N ARG A 99 11.30 9.35 10.05
CA ARG A 99 10.55 8.11 9.80
C ARG A 99 11.43 6.86 9.77
N TRP A 100 12.74 7.06 9.64
CA TRP A 100 13.70 5.99 9.40
C TRP A 100 14.67 5.87 10.58
N LEU A 101 14.85 4.65 11.06
CA LEU A 101 15.94 4.28 11.96
C LEU A 101 17.13 3.86 11.11
N ASN A 102 18.23 4.61 11.20
CA ASN A 102 19.47 4.21 10.54
C ASN A 102 20.29 3.34 11.51
N LEU A 103 20.39 2.05 11.20
CA LEU A 103 21.14 1.07 12.00
C LEU A 103 22.60 0.94 11.52
N GLY A 104 23.09 1.89 10.73
CA GLY A 104 24.44 1.94 10.15
C GLY A 104 24.53 1.16 8.84
N PHE A 105 24.10 -0.11 8.84
CA PHE A 105 24.16 -0.98 7.66
C PHE A 105 22.88 -0.93 6.81
N PHE A 106 21.74 -0.66 7.44
CA PHE A 106 20.47 -0.51 6.76
C PHE A 106 19.55 0.47 7.47
N SER A 107 18.60 1.00 6.72
CA SER A 107 17.54 1.87 7.23
C SER A 107 16.27 1.05 7.40
N PHE A 108 15.63 1.18 8.56
CA PHE A 108 14.39 0.48 8.88
C PHE A 108 13.28 1.48 9.19
N GLN A 109 12.08 1.25 8.65
CA GLN A 109 10.91 2.09 8.89
C GLN A 109 9.93 1.35 9.82
N PRO A 110 9.83 1.72 11.11
CA PRO A 110 8.92 1.06 12.06
C PRO A 110 7.45 1.10 11.67
N ALA A 111 7.02 2.12 10.93
CA ALA A 111 5.64 2.23 10.44
C ALA A 111 5.26 1.10 9.47
N GLU A 112 6.23 0.52 8.74
CA GLU A 112 6.01 -0.67 7.91
C GLU A 112 5.71 -1.91 8.77
N LEU A 113 6.47 -2.10 9.85
CA LEU A 113 6.22 -3.16 10.82
C LEU A 113 4.87 -2.97 11.52
N ALA A 114 4.50 -1.72 11.81
CA ALA A 114 3.24 -1.39 12.47
C ALA A 114 2.02 -1.90 11.71
N LYS A 115 2.02 -1.79 10.37
CA LYS A 115 0.95 -2.33 9.51
C LYS A 115 0.72 -3.81 9.74
N LEU A 116 1.81 -4.59 9.78
CA LEU A 116 1.74 -6.03 9.98
C LEU A 116 1.36 -6.39 11.42
N THR A 117 1.99 -5.77 12.42
CA THR A 117 1.75 -6.13 13.83
C THR A 117 0.37 -5.71 14.32
N LEU A 118 -0.17 -4.57 13.86
CA LEU A 118 -1.53 -4.15 14.18
C LEU A 118 -2.56 -5.07 13.54
N ALA A 119 -2.35 -5.51 12.29
CA ALA A 119 -3.24 -6.46 11.65
C ALA A 119 -3.31 -7.80 12.43
N ILE A 120 -2.16 -8.33 12.85
CA ILE A 120 -2.10 -9.55 13.67
C ILE A 120 -2.76 -9.34 15.04
N TYR A 121 -2.44 -8.23 15.71
CA TYR A 121 -2.99 -7.92 17.02
C TYR A 121 -4.50 -7.72 17.01
N PHE A 122 -5.03 -6.92 16.08
CA PHE A 122 -6.48 -6.71 15.99
C PHE A 122 -7.23 -7.98 15.60
N SER A 123 -6.66 -8.80 14.72
CA SER A 123 -7.24 -10.12 14.39
C SER A 123 -7.30 -11.04 15.62
N SER A 124 -6.29 -11.00 16.49
CA SER A 124 -6.29 -11.75 17.76
C SER A 124 -7.26 -11.17 18.79
N LEU A 125 -7.25 -9.84 18.96
CA LEU A 125 -8.07 -9.12 19.93
C LEU A 125 -9.57 -9.32 19.69
N LEU A 126 -9.99 -9.28 18.43
CA LEU A 126 -11.39 -9.31 18.02
C LEU A 126 -11.93 -10.73 17.78
N LYS A 127 -11.10 -11.78 17.93
CA LYS A 127 -11.48 -13.18 17.65
C LYS A 127 -12.59 -13.72 18.55
N LYS A 128 -12.60 -13.34 19.84
CA LYS A 128 -13.52 -13.90 20.84
C LYS A 128 -14.60 -12.93 21.27
N THR A 129 -14.27 -11.66 21.45
CA THR A 129 -15.21 -10.63 21.87
C THR A 129 -14.90 -9.30 21.20
N THR A 130 -15.94 -8.53 20.94
CA THR A 130 -15.84 -7.20 20.31
C THR A 130 -15.36 -6.19 21.36
N ARG A 131 -14.04 -6.07 21.51
CA ARG A 131 -13.40 -5.20 22.51
C ARG A 131 -13.17 -3.79 21.95
N PHE A 132 -14.21 -2.95 21.99
CA PHE A 132 -14.16 -1.59 21.45
C PHE A 132 -13.09 -0.69 22.11
N TRP A 133 -13.05 -0.62 23.44
CA TRP A 133 -12.12 0.28 24.14
C TRP A 133 -10.64 -0.05 23.91
N PRO A 134 -10.19 -1.32 24.02
CA PRO A 134 -8.81 -1.67 23.69
C PRO A 134 -8.48 -1.45 22.21
N PHE A 135 -9.45 -1.64 21.30
CA PHE A 135 -9.28 -1.38 19.88
C PHE A 135 -8.99 0.11 19.62
N ILE A 136 -9.84 1.00 20.14
CA ILE A 136 -9.66 2.46 20.03
C ILE A 136 -8.36 2.91 20.69
N ALA A 137 -8.02 2.38 21.87
CA ALA A 137 -6.82 2.79 22.60
C ALA A 137 -5.55 2.48 21.79
N VAL A 138 -5.44 1.26 21.27
CA VAL A 138 -4.25 0.84 20.49
C VAL A 138 -4.22 1.55 19.13
N LEU A 139 -5.36 1.70 18.47
CA LEU A 139 -5.47 2.43 17.21
C LEU A 139 -5.10 3.91 17.38
N GLY A 140 -5.67 4.58 18.38
CA GLY A 140 -5.40 5.98 18.69
C GLY A 140 -3.93 6.21 19.05
N LEU A 141 -3.35 5.35 19.90
CA LEU A 141 -1.94 5.44 20.29
C LEU A 141 -1.01 5.26 19.08
N SER A 142 -1.22 4.23 18.27
CA SER A 142 -0.38 3.97 17.09
C SER A 142 -0.52 5.08 16.04
N SER A 143 -1.74 5.52 15.73
CA SER A 143 -1.98 6.64 14.81
C SER A 143 -1.39 7.95 15.33
N LEU A 144 -1.42 8.21 16.65
CA LEU A 144 -0.80 9.38 17.25
C LEU A 144 0.72 9.36 17.08
N LEU A 145 1.38 8.24 17.40
CA LEU A 145 2.83 8.10 17.27
C LEU A 145 3.29 8.34 15.82
N ILE A 146 2.56 7.79 14.84
CA ILE A 146 2.91 7.97 13.42
C ILE A 146 2.62 9.38 12.93
N MET A 147 1.59 10.04 13.47
CA MET A 147 1.32 11.45 13.16
C MET A 147 2.42 12.39 13.71
N LEU A 148 3.10 11.99 14.80
CA LEU A 148 4.29 12.68 15.31
C LEU A 148 5.52 12.52 14.40
N GLU A 149 5.53 11.53 13.50
CA GLU A 149 6.51 11.34 12.41
C GLU A 149 6.16 12.10 11.11
N PRO A 150 5.39 13.20 11.25
CA PRO A 150 4.48 13.77 10.24
C PRO A 150 4.04 12.88 9.06
N ASP A 151 3.59 11.63 9.29
CA ASP A 151 3.14 10.73 8.22
C ASP A 151 1.61 10.54 8.19
N LEU A 152 0.93 11.37 7.40
CA LEU A 152 -0.51 11.26 7.19
C LEU A 152 -0.88 10.01 6.38
N GLY A 153 -0.09 9.67 5.34
CA GLY A 153 -0.42 8.56 4.43
C GLY A 153 -0.44 7.22 5.15
N THR A 154 0.60 6.96 5.95
CA THR A 154 0.67 5.71 6.72
C THR A 154 -0.41 5.65 7.81
N THR A 155 -0.72 6.78 8.44
CA THR A 155 -1.81 6.86 9.43
C THR A 155 -3.17 6.53 8.81
N LEU A 156 -3.45 7.04 7.60
CA LEU A 156 -4.69 6.74 6.86
C LEU A 156 -4.80 5.26 6.51
N ILE A 157 -3.74 4.68 5.98
CA ILE A 157 -3.70 3.26 5.61
C ILE A 157 -3.96 2.37 6.83
N LEU A 158 -3.25 2.64 7.94
CA LEU A 158 -3.41 1.90 9.18
C LEU A 158 -4.80 2.04 9.77
N THR A 159 -5.35 3.25 9.79
CA THR A 159 -6.68 3.49 10.35
C THR A 159 -7.75 2.82 9.49
N GLY A 160 -7.67 2.94 8.16
CA GLY A 160 -8.56 2.28 7.22
C GLY A 160 -8.51 0.76 7.32
N SER A 161 -7.32 0.15 7.31
CA SER A 161 -7.17 -1.31 7.42
C SER A 161 -7.68 -1.84 8.77
N SER A 162 -7.47 -1.08 9.85
CA SER A 162 -7.96 -1.44 11.18
C SER A 162 -9.48 -1.37 11.26
N LEU A 163 -10.10 -0.34 10.68
CA LEU A 163 -11.55 -0.22 10.57
C LEU A 163 -12.18 -1.37 9.76
N ILE A 164 -11.56 -1.76 8.65
CA ILE A 164 -11.98 -2.91 7.84
C ILE A 164 -11.90 -4.20 8.68
N THR A 165 -10.82 -4.38 9.43
CA THR A 165 -10.66 -5.54 10.33
C THR A 165 -11.72 -5.56 11.43
N TYR A 166 -12.05 -4.38 11.99
CA TYR A 166 -13.11 -4.23 12.98
C TYR A 166 -14.49 -4.58 12.40
N PHE A 167 -14.81 -4.11 11.19
CA PHE A 167 -16.05 -4.48 10.49
C PHE A 167 -16.12 -5.99 10.21
N GLY A 168 -15.04 -6.59 9.71
CA GLY A 168 -14.95 -8.02 9.41
C GLY A 168 -15.08 -8.94 10.63
N SER A 169 -14.88 -8.43 11.84
CA SER A 169 -15.04 -9.20 13.08
C SER A 169 -16.50 -9.48 13.47
N GLY A 170 -17.48 -8.92 12.75
CA GLY A 170 -18.91 -9.01 13.13
C GLY A 170 -19.26 -8.09 14.30
N SER A 171 -18.46 -7.05 14.55
CA SER A 171 -18.70 -6.07 15.62
C SER A 171 -19.96 -5.25 15.39
N GLN A 172 -20.50 -4.68 16.49
CA GLN A 172 -21.71 -3.86 16.43
C GLN A 172 -21.54 -2.67 15.48
N LEU A 173 -22.35 -2.61 14.43
CA LEU A 173 -22.31 -1.56 13.40
C LEU A 173 -22.46 -0.15 13.98
N ARG A 174 -23.13 -0.01 15.14
CA ARG A 174 -23.31 1.26 15.85
C ARG A 174 -21.99 1.96 16.18
N TYR A 175 -20.99 1.21 16.63
CA TYR A 175 -19.67 1.79 16.93
C TYR A 175 -18.93 2.17 15.65
N LEU A 176 -19.05 1.36 14.60
CA LEU A 176 -18.44 1.66 13.32
C LEU A 176 -19.02 2.93 12.70
N SER A 177 -20.34 3.12 12.75
CA SER A 177 -21.00 4.33 12.27
C SER A 177 -20.59 5.60 13.03
N LEU A 178 -20.10 5.47 14.27
CA LEU A 178 -19.54 6.59 15.03
C LEU A 178 -18.06 6.85 14.69
N MET A 179 -17.27 5.81 14.43
CA MET A 179 -15.84 5.94 14.13
C MET A 179 -15.57 6.58 12.77
N ILE A 180 -16.37 6.27 11.75
CA ILE A 180 -16.20 6.81 10.39
C ILE A 180 -16.26 8.35 10.36
N PRO A 181 -17.29 9.03 10.89
CA PRO A 181 -17.34 10.48 10.87
C PRO A 181 -16.21 11.11 11.69
N ILE A 182 -15.85 10.53 12.84
CA ILE A 182 -14.72 11.01 13.66
C ILE A 182 -13.42 10.92 12.87
N PHE A 183 -13.20 9.83 12.15
CA PHE A 183 -12.02 9.66 11.29
C PHE A 183 -11.98 10.72 10.19
N ILE A 184 -13.09 10.93 9.46
CA ILE A 184 -13.18 11.95 8.41
C ILE A 184 -12.91 13.35 8.96
N ILE A 185 -13.53 13.71 10.10
CA ILE A 185 -13.34 15.01 10.75
C ILE A 185 -11.87 15.19 11.16
N THR A 186 -11.25 14.16 11.75
CA THR A 186 -9.85 14.22 12.18
C THR A 186 -8.91 14.42 10.99
N VAL A 187 -9.14 13.69 9.89
CA VAL A 187 -8.35 13.84 8.66
C VAL A 187 -8.54 15.22 8.05
N ALA A 188 -9.78 15.70 7.95
CA ALA A 188 -10.08 17.04 7.44
C ALA A 188 -9.39 18.13 8.27
N ALA A 189 -9.46 18.04 9.60
CA ALA A 189 -8.77 18.95 10.50
C ALA A 189 -7.24 18.90 10.29
N LEU A 190 -6.65 17.70 10.24
CA LEU A 190 -5.20 17.52 10.03
C LEU A 190 -4.72 18.07 8.69
N VAL A 191 -5.56 18.05 7.66
CA VAL A 191 -5.25 18.69 6.37
C VAL A 191 -5.35 20.20 6.53
N LEU A 192 -6.49 20.72 7.01
CA LEU A 192 -6.77 22.16 7.12
C LEU A 192 -5.80 22.93 8.03
N PHE A 193 -5.31 22.31 9.10
CA PHE A 193 -4.37 22.97 10.02
C PHE A 193 -2.90 22.91 9.58
N SER A 194 -2.58 22.20 8.49
CA SER A 194 -1.22 22.11 7.97
C SER A 194 -1.12 22.84 6.62
N PRO A 195 -0.40 23.98 6.53
CA PRO A 195 -0.33 24.76 5.28
C PRO A 195 0.25 23.92 4.14
N TYR A 196 1.23 23.07 4.41
CA TYR A 196 1.82 22.15 3.45
C TYR A 196 0.83 21.12 2.89
N ARG A 197 -0.01 20.52 3.76
CA ARG A 197 -0.99 19.51 3.33
C ARG A 197 -2.12 20.16 2.54
N LEU A 198 -2.54 21.36 2.94
CA LEU A 198 -3.51 22.14 2.18
C LEU A 198 -2.99 22.55 0.80
N ASP A 199 -1.73 22.97 0.72
CA ASP A 199 -1.12 23.35 -0.54
C ASP A 199 -1.12 22.17 -1.51
N ARG A 200 -0.65 20.98 -1.08
CA ARG A 200 -0.74 19.75 -1.88
C ARG A 200 -2.17 19.44 -2.33
N LEU A 201 -3.17 19.60 -1.47
CA LEU A 201 -4.57 19.37 -1.83
C LEU A 201 -5.08 20.39 -2.87
N LYS A 202 -4.72 21.67 -2.72
CA LYS A 202 -5.08 22.73 -3.69
C LYS A 202 -4.40 22.50 -5.03
N THR A 203 -3.12 22.17 -5.04
CA THR A 203 -2.35 21.82 -6.24
C THR A 203 -2.94 20.62 -6.96
N TYR A 204 -3.51 19.64 -6.23
CA TYR A 204 -4.21 18.51 -6.85
C TYR A 204 -5.45 18.96 -7.63
N PHE A 205 -6.28 19.85 -7.07
CA PHE A 205 -7.48 20.36 -7.74
C PHE A 205 -7.16 21.40 -8.83
N ASP A 206 -6.11 22.18 -8.65
CA ASP A 206 -5.69 23.22 -9.59
C ASP A 206 -4.18 23.14 -9.85
N TYR A 207 -3.82 22.18 -10.70
CA TYR A 207 -2.44 21.96 -11.13
C TYR A 207 -1.96 22.99 -12.17
N SER A 208 -2.79 23.97 -12.55
CA SER A 208 -2.47 24.98 -13.56
C SER A 208 -1.74 26.22 -13.01
N ARG A 209 -1.86 26.46 -11.70
CA ARG A 209 -1.40 27.70 -11.03
C ARG A 209 0.11 27.89 -11.02
N ASP A 210 0.86 26.82 -10.76
CA ASP A 210 2.32 26.88 -10.64
C ASP A 210 3.00 25.74 -11.41
N PRO A 211 3.17 25.91 -12.73
CA PRO A 211 3.75 24.88 -13.59
C PRO A 211 5.17 24.44 -13.25
N LEU A 212 5.95 25.27 -12.54
CA LEU A 212 7.38 25.06 -12.27
C LEU A 212 7.68 24.78 -10.79
N GLY A 213 6.78 25.16 -9.87
CA GLY A 213 6.89 24.84 -8.45
C GLY A 213 6.02 23.66 -8.04
N SER A 214 4.97 23.91 -7.25
CA SER A 214 4.23 22.83 -6.56
C SER A 214 3.51 21.88 -7.53
N SER A 215 3.03 22.38 -8.68
CA SER A 215 2.35 21.54 -9.68
C SER A 215 3.30 20.84 -10.64
N TYR A 216 4.61 21.10 -10.59
CA TYR A 216 5.56 20.52 -11.54
C TYR A 216 5.50 18.98 -11.53
N HIS A 217 5.60 18.39 -10.33
CA HIS A 217 5.61 16.94 -10.16
C HIS A 217 4.36 16.27 -10.75
N ILE A 218 3.16 16.78 -10.43
CA ILE A 218 1.90 16.19 -10.93
C ILE A 218 1.76 16.37 -12.45
N ARG A 219 2.20 17.51 -13.00
CA ARG A 219 2.18 17.75 -14.45
C ARG A 219 3.11 16.80 -15.19
N GLN A 220 4.30 16.55 -14.67
CA GLN A 220 5.26 15.63 -15.29
C GLN A 220 4.78 14.19 -15.25
N VAL A 221 4.15 13.76 -14.14
CA VAL A 221 3.46 12.47 -14.08
C VAL A 221 2.38 12.37 -15.16
N LEU A 222 1.52 13.39 -15.31
CA LEU A 222 0.46 13.40 -16.32
C LEU A 222 1.01 13.42 -17.76
N LEU A 223 2.09 14.17 -18.02
CA LEU A 223 2.75 14.21 -19.32
C LEU A 223 3.39 12.87 -19.66
N SER A 224 4.06 12.23 -18.70
CA SER A 224 4.63 10.88 -18.83
C SER A 224 3.54 9.88 -19.27
N LEU A 225 2.43 9.84 -18.52
CA LEU A 225 1.29 8.98 -18.83
C LEU A 225 0.63 9.31 -20.18
N GLY A 226 0.59 10.59 -20.57
CA GLY A 226 0.00 11.04 -21.83
C GLY A 226 0.88 10.79 -23.06
N SER A 227 2.20 10.76 -22.89
CA SER A 227 3.18 10.61 -23.98
C SER A 227 3.42 9.17 -24.41
N GLY A 228 3.06 8.19 -23.58
CA GLY A 228 3.23 6.75 -23.85
C GLY A 228 2.39 6.20 -25.01
N GLY A 229 1.34 6.89 -25.45
CA GLY A 229 0.42 6.37 -26.46
C GLY A 229 -0.32 5.09 -26.00
N VAL A 230 -0.90 4.34 -26.96
CA VAL A 230 -1.72 3.14 -26.68
C VAL A 230 -0.88 1.85 -26.55
N PHE A 231 0.35 1.86 -27.08
CA PHE A 231 1.25 0.70 -27.09
C PHE A 231 2.53 0.92 -26.27
N GLY A 232 2.71 2.09 -25.67
CA GLY A 232 3.93 2.48 -25.00
C GLY A 232 4.99 2.99 -25.98
N VAL A 233 5.99 3.68 -25.47
CA VAL A 233 7.18 4.07 -26.25
C VAL A 233 8.21 2.94 -26.33
N GLY A 234 8.02 1.86 -25.56
CA GLY A 234 8.95 0.74 -25.45
C GLY A 234 9.79 0.79 -24.18
N LEU A 235 10.20 -0.40 -23.71
CA LEU A 235 11.04 -0.59 -22.54
C LEU A 235 12.34 0.21 -22.66
N GLY A 236 12.67 0.96 -21.63
CA GLY A 236 13.90 1.76 -21.60
C GLY A 236 13.82 3.09 -22.36
N GLN A 237 12.73 3.37 -23.09
CA GLN A 237 12.60 4.53 -23.98
C GLN A 237 11.79 5.70 -23.39
N SER A 238 11.40 5.63 -22.11
CA SER A 238 10.79 6.79 -21.43
C SER A 238 11.70 8.00 -21.54
N LYS A 239 11.14 9.14 -21.95
CA LYS A 239 11.86 10.42 -22.03
C LYS A 239 11.80 11.16 -20.71
N GLN A 240 10.73 10.99 -19.94
CA GLN A 240 10.53 11.73 -18.69
C GLN A 240 11.48 11.28 -17.55
N LYS A 241 12.04 10.07 -17.62
CA LYS A 241 13.07 9.61 -16.67
C LYS A 241 14.44 10.29 -16.81
N TYR A 242 14.68 11.06 -17.88
CA TYR A 242 15.90 11.85 -18.03
C TYR A 242 15.77 13.20 -17.29
N GLU A 243 15.56 13.15 -15.98
CA GLU A 243 15.52 14.29 -15.05
C GLU A 243 14.31 15.24 -15.16
N PHE A 244 13.38 15.02 -16.10
CA PHE A 244 12.15 15.80 -16.18
C PHE A 244 11.14 15.40 -15.09
N LEU A 245 11.19 14.16 -14.62
CA LEU A 245 10.32 13.63 -13.60
C LEU A 245 11.09 13.54 -12.26
N PRO A 246 10.72 14.34 -11.24
CA PRO A 246 11.36 14.20 -9.94
C PRO A 246 11.02 12.83 -9.35
N GLU A 247 11.99 12.22 -8.66
CA GLU A 247 11.79 10.94 -7.94
C GLU A 247 11.25 9.81 -8.87
N ALA A 248 11.77 9.74 -10.11
CA ALA A 248 11.36 8.77 -11.13
C ALA A 248 11.51 7.30 -10.71
N THR A 249 12.44 7.02 -9.79
CA THR A 249 12.73 5.68 -9.28
C THR A 249 11.86 5.25 -8.10
N THR A 250 11.29 6.21 -7.38
CA THR A 250 10.60 6.01 -6.09
C THR A 250 9.11 6.32 -6.24
N ASP A 251 8.73 7.59 -6.12
CA ASP A 251 7.34 8.04 -6.03
C ASP A 251 6.65 8.12 -7.42
N SER A 252 7.44 8.19 -8.49
CA SER A 252 6.95 8.40 -9.86
C SER A 252 7.18 7.22 -10.80
N ILE A 253 7.60 6.05 -10.29
CA ILE A 253 7.89 4.86 -11.11
C ILE A 253 6.69 4.38 -11.93
N PHE A 254 5.46 4.55 -11.42
CA PHE A 254 4.25 4.21 -12.15
C PHE A 254 4.06 5.06 -13.42
N ALA A 255 4.47 6.33 -13.39
CA ALA A 255 4.38 7.20 -14.55
C ALA A 255 5.35 6.75 -15.66
N VAL A 256 6.52 6.25 -15.28
CA VAL A 256 7.50 5.64 -16.21
C VAL A 256 6.95 4.34 -16.79
N ILE A 257 6.36 3.47 -15.96
CA ILE A 257 5.68 2.25 -16.44
C ILE A 257 4.59 2.58 -17.47
N GLY A 258 3.76 3.58 -17.17
CA GLY A 258 2.69 4.02 -18.07
C GLY A 258 3.19 4.69 -19.35
N GLU A 259 4.39 5.26 -19.38
CA GLU A 259 5.02 5.74 -20.62
C GLU A 259 5.59 4.57 -21.45
N GLU A 260 6.33 3.66 -20.81
CA GLU A 260 7.08 2.58 -21.49
C GLU A 260 6.17 1.47 -22.01
N PHE A 261 5.18 1.03 -21.22
CA PHE A 261 4.28 -0.07 -21.59
C PHE A 261 2.91 0.38 -22.05
N SER A 262 2.53 1.63 -21.78
CA SER A 262 1.15 2.13 -21.80
C SER A 262 0.18 1.34 -20.91
N LEU A 263 -0.86 2.01 -20.43
CA LEU A 263 -2.02 1.30 -19.90
C LEU A 263 -2.89 0.89 -21.09
N PRO A 264 -3.24 -0.41 -21.26
CA PRO A 264 -4.40 -0.78 -22.06
C PRO A 264 -5.65 -0.21 -21.37
N GLY A 265 -5.94 1.06 -21.64
CA GLY A 265 -6.89 1.89 -20.90
C GLY A 265 -6.74 3.39 -21.15
N SER A 266 -5.63 3.85 -21.73
CA SER A 266 -5.50 5.24 -22.16
C SER A 266 -6.00 5.39 -23.62
N LEU A 267 -7.32 5.60 -23.74
CA LEU A 267 -8.00 6.35 -24.81
C LEU A 267 -8.48 5.60 -26.07
N SER A 268 -9.77 5.27 -26.07
CA SER A 268 -10.65 5.96 -27.02
C SER A 268 -10.73 7.44 -26.58
N LYS A 269 -10.03 8.35 -27.27
CA LYS A 269 -10.08 9.81 -27.05
C LYS A 269 -11.32 10.40 -27.77
N PRO A 270 -11.77 11.64 -27.48
CA PRO A 270 -11.29 12.60 -26.47
C PRO A 270 -12.41 13.29 -25.66
N TRP A 271 -12.03 14.01 -24.59
CA TRP A 271 -12.70 15.22 -24.09
C TRP A 271 -14.24 15.20 -23.93
N SER A 272 -14.73 14.81 -22.76
CA SER A 272 -15.90 15.49 -22.17
C SER A 272 -15.90 15.32 -20.65
N ILE A 273 -15.73 16.45 -19.99
CA ILE A 273 -16.07 16.67 -18.59
C ILE A 273 -17.59 16.56 -18.50
N SER A 274 -18.11 15.39 -18.12
CA SER A 274 -19.43 15.14 -17.48
C SER A 274 -19.98 13.75 -17.82
N ALA A 275 -19.71 12.74 -16.99
CA ALA A 275 -20.61 11.60 -16.79
C ALA A 275 -20.16 10.77 -15.56
N PRO A 276 -21.03 10.57 -14.55
CA PRO A 276 -20.73 9.72 -13.41
C PRO A 276 -20.90 8.25 -13.82
N TRP A 277 -19.79 7.52 -13.94
CA TRP A 277 -19.80 6.08 -14.13
C TRP A 277 -19.89 5.38 -12.78
N TRP A 278 -21.13 5.24 -12.28
CA TRP A 278 -21.47 4.26 -11.26
C TRP A 278 -22.06 3.03 -11.96
N PRO A 279 -21.47 1.84 -11.89
CA PRO A 279 -22.18 0.63 -12.26
C PRO A 279 -23.23 0.39 -11.18
N SER A 280 -24.50 0.44 -11.57
CA SER A 280 -25.64 0.05 -10.76
C SER A 280 -25.38 -1.31 -10.10
N SER A 281 -25.42 -1.32 -8.77
CA SER A 281 -25.30 -2.50 -7.93
C SER A 281 -26.43 -3.49 -8.23
N PRO A 282 -26.15 -4.79 -8.39
CA PRO A 282 -27.15 -5.82 -8.11
C PRO A 282 -27.16 -6.11 -6.61
N SER A 283 -28.35 -6.10 -6.02
CA SER A 283 -28.66 -6.68 -4.70
C SER A 283 -29.93 -7.51 -4.86
N PRO A 284 -30.26 -8.46 -3.96
CA PRO A 284 -29.44 -9.19 -2.97
C PRO A 284 -29.64 -10.73 -3.08
N ALA A 285 -28.91 -11.48 -2.24
CA ALA A 285 -29.28 -12.80 -1.64
C ALA A 285 -28.25 -13.92 -1.82
N SER A 286 -27.46 -14.17 -0.77
CA SER A 286 -27.29 -15.51 -0.18
C SER A 286 -26.63 -15.40 1.21
N PRO A 287 -26.94 -16.31 2.16
CA PRO A 287 -26.49 -16.18 3.55
C PRO A 287 -25.01 -16.56 3.70
N CYS A 288 -24.24 -15.72 4.41
CA CYS A 288 -22.85 -16.02 4.77
C CYS A 288 -22.77 -17.00 5.98
N PRO A 289 -21.85 -17.99 5.95
CA PRO A 289 -21.55 -18.82 7.11
C PRO A 289 -20.68 -18.07 8.14
N SER A 290 -20.97 -18.29 9.41
CA SER A 290 -20.44 -17.62 10.60
C SER A 290 -19.06 -18.11 11.05
N SER A 291 -18.00 -17.89 10.25
CA SER A 291 -16.62 -18.20 10.68
C SER A 291 -15.65 -17.00 10.61
N PRO A 292 -14.85 -16.72 11.66
CA PRO A 292 -13.92 -15.59 11.71
C PRO A 292 -12.71 -15.70 10.76
N THR A 293 -12.52 -16.87 10.14
CA THR A 293 -11.42 -17.15 9.20
C THR A 293 -11.50 -16.34 7.91
N ALA A 294 -12.66 -15.75 7.60
CA ALA A 294 -12.82 -14.90 6.43
C ALA A 294 -12.12 -13.53 6.59
N ALA A 295 -12.03 -12.96 7.79
CA ALA A 295 -11.63 -11.55 7.99
C ALA A 295 -10.16 -11.24 7.67
N LEU A 296 -9.25 -12.21 7.84
CA LEU A 296 -7.83 -12.05 7.52
C LEU A 296 -7.58 -11.87 6.00
N PRO A 297 -8.22 -12.62 5.09
CA PRO A 297 -8.15 -12.35 3.66
C PRO A 297 -8.66 -10.97 3.21
N TRP A 298 -9.72 -10.43 3.83
CA TRP A 298 -10.40 -9.21 3.35
C TRP A 298 -9.58 -7.92 3.50
N SER A 299 -8.75 -7.83 4.54
CA SER A 299 -7.86 -6.67 4.70
C SER A 299 -6.69 -6.69 3.71
N TRP A 300 -6.39 -7.85 3.12
CA TRP A 300 -5.34 -8.05 2.12
C TRP A 300 -5.85 -7.99 0.69
N SER A 301 -7.08 -8.44 0.42
CA SER A 301 -7.69 -8.39 -0.92
C SER A 301 -8.02 -6.97 -1.38
N PHE A 302 -7.96 -5.97 -0.50
CA PHE A 302 -7.99 -4.54 -0.88
C PHE A 302 -6.72 -4.11 -1.65
N TRP A 303 -5.65 -4.92 -1.62
CA TRP A 303 -4.35 -4.62 -2.25
C TRP A 303 -4.11 -5.33 -3.58
N LEU A 304 -5.05 -6.15 -4.07
CA LEU A 304 -4.91 -6.90 -5.31
C LEU A 304 -6.13 -6.67 -6.22
N PRO A 305 -5.96 -6.51 -7.54
CA PRO A 305 -7.09 -6.50 -8.46
C PRO A 305 -7.73 -7.89 -8.46
N ALA A 306 -9.04 -7.94 -8.17
CA ALA A 306 -9.81 -9.17 -8.11
C ALA A 306 -9.89 -9.85 -9.48
N SER A 307 -9.20 -10.97 -9.67
CA SER A 307 -9.43 -11.87 -10.79
C SER A 307 -10.18 -13.13 -10.33
N TRP A 308 -11.46 -13.14 -10.69
CA TRP A 308 -12.30 -14.29 -11.09
C TRP A 308 -12.08 -15.64 -10.38
N SER A 309 -12.98 -15.98 -9.46
CA SER A 309 -13.19 -17.37 -9.02
C SER A 309 -14.07 -18.13 -10.03
N THR A 310 -13.50 -19.16 -10.63
CA THR A 310 -14.14 -20.15 -11.51
C THR A 310 -15.13 -21.05 -10.76
N SER A 311 -16.26 -21.44 -11.38
CA SER A 311 -17.02 -22.63 -10.97
C SER A 311 -16.67 -23.83 -11.88
N PRO A 312 -16.24 -24.98 -11.32
CA PRO A 312 -16.19 -26.25 -12.05
C PRO A 312 -17.53 -26.99 -11.89
N GLY A 313 -18.20 -27.29 -13.00
CA GLY A 313 -19.39 -28.14 -13.03
C GLY A 313 -19.02 -29.59 -12.70
N SER A 314 -19.77 -30.16 -11.76
CA SER A 314 -19.67 -31.54 -11.25
C SER A 314 -20.17 -32.56 -12.27
N HIS A 315 -19.36 -33.58 -12.53
CA HIS A 315 -19.81 -34.86 -13.10
C HIS A 315 -20.62 -35.62 -12.05
N GLU A 316 -21.85 -36.00 -12.38
CA GLU A 316 -22.67 -36.93 -11.59
C GLU A 316 -22.93 -38.18 -12.43
N THR A 317 -22.25 -39.26 -12.04
CA THR A 317 -22.44 -40.62 -12.55
C THR A 317 -23.73 -41.21 -12.00
N ASN A 318 -24.64 -41.65 -12.86
CA ASN A 318 -25.79 -42.46 -12.47
C ASN A 318 -25.68 -43.85 -13.14
N ARG A 319 -25.52 -44.90 -12.32
CA ARG A 319 -25.71 -46.31 -12.69
C ARG A 319 -26.79 -46.87 -11.76
N SER A 320 -27.90 -47.30 -12.34
CA SER A 320 -28.75 -48.38 -11.82
C SER A 320 -29.56 -48.99 -12.96
N THR A 321 -29.12 -50.15 -13.42
CA THR A 321 -29.98 -51.31 -13.67
C THR A 321 -29.62 -52.35 -12.62
#